data_AF-Q236H4-F1
#
_entry.id   AF-Q236H4-F1
#
_cell.length_a   1.000
_cell.length_b   1.000
_cell.length_c   1.000
_cell.angle_alpha   90.00
_cell.angle_beta   90.00
_cell.angle_gamma   90.00
#
_symmetry.space_group_name_H-M   'P 1'
#
loop_
_entity.id
_entity.type
_entity.pdbx_description
1 polymer ?
#
loop_
_entity_poly.entity_id
_entity_poly.type
_entity_poly.pdbx_seq_one_letter_code
_entity_poly.pdbx_strand_id
1 'polypeptide(L)'
;MINLRQIENKLSVNEFKIFKQQMELQTIDSLYMRLISLIKDLQNNPNNPEAIKQEKIALHQLFFIFGPQMRKALILLDQKDISKYQCEIMQQCIPLMSVYKINERSESLDKQNKAYLVFISENGAKYCNCEDYVNNIVSDSNNIICNHILAALLSEAYAEYKIIKVDLNQYLNLCAACC
;
A
#
# COMPACT_ATOMS: atom_id res chain seq x y z
N MET A 1 3.27 1.52 16.01
CA MET A 1 1.87 1.97 16.14
C MET A 1 1.77 3.35 15.52
N ILE A 2 1.22 3.46 14.32
CA ILE A 2 1.06 4.73 13.61
C ILE A 2 -0.01 5.55 14.36
N ASN A 3 0.39 6.64 15.01
CA ASN A 3 -0.56 7.58 15.59
C ASN A 3 -1.16 8.43 14.47
N LEU A 4 -2.28 7.99 13.91
CA LEU A 4 -2.98 8.65 12.80
C LEU A 4 -3.27 10.14 13.07
N ARG A 5 -3.36 10.56 14.34
CA ARG A 5 -3.56 11.98 14.74
C ARG A 5 -2.32 12.86 14.58
N GLN A 6 -1.13 12.30 14.39
CA GLN A 6 0.12 13.07 14.25
C GLN A 6 0.48 13.42 12.80
N ILE A 7 -0.23 12.87 11.81
CA ILE A 7 0.00 13.15 10.39
C ILE A 7 -0.56 14.54 9.99
N GLU A 8 -1.41 15.15 10.81
CA GLU A 8 -2.01 16.48 10.56
C GLU A 8 -1.13 17.69 10.96
N ASN A 9 0.17 17.52 11.14
CA ASN A 9 1.06 18.66 11.41
C ASN A 9 1.35 19.47 10.13
N LYS A 10 1.02 20.77 10.16
CA LYS A 10 1.24 21.73 9.08
C LYS A 10 2.75 21.86 8.77
N LEU A 11 3.13 21.60 7.54
CA LEU A 11 4.46 21.94 7.01
C LEU A 11 4.64 23.47 7.02
N SER A 12 5.84 23.95 7.38
CA SER A 12 6.20 25.36 7.21
C SER A 12 6.29 25.73 5.72
N VAL A 13 6.25 27.03 5.41
CA VAL A 13 6.31 27.54 4.04
C VAL A 13 7.60 27.13 3.31
N ASN A 14 8.72 27.03 4.02
CA ASN A 14 9.99 26.57 3.44
C ASN A 14 9.99 25.05 3.21
N GLU A 15 9.41 24.26 4.11
CA GLU A 15 9.22 22.83 3.90
C GLU A 15 8.30 22.56 2.70
N PHE A 16 7.27 23.39 2.51
CA PHE A 16 6.36 23.29 1.36
C PHE A 16 7.03 23.61 0.02
N LYS A 17 7.97 24.57 -0.04
CA LYS A 17 8.74 24.87 -1.27
C LYS A 17 9.70 23.74 -1.65
N ILE A 18 10.44 23.20 -0.68
CA ILE A 18 11.33 22.04 -0.89
C ILE A 18 10.50 20.82 -1.30
N PHE A 19 9.34 20.62 -0.65
CA PHE A 19 8.37 19.59 -0.96
C PHE A 19 7.87 19.66 -2.42
N LYS A 20 7.50 20.85 -2.90
CA LYS A 20 7.01 21.05 -4.27
C LYS A 20 8.09 20.72 -5.32
N GLN A 21 9.33 21.14 -5.10
CA GLN A 21 10.46 20.81 -5.99
C GLN A 21 10.80 19.31 -6.00
N GLN A 22 10.68 18.62 -4.87
CA GLN A 22 10.93 17.17 -4.81
C GLN A 22 9.83 16.35 -5.48
N MET A 23 8.59 16.83 -5.46
CA MET A 23 7.45 16.16 -6.10
C MET A 23 7.49 16.19 -7.62
N GLU A 24 8.03 17.24 -8.24
CA GLU A 24 8.09 17.38 -9.70
C GLU A 24 9.02 16.36 -10.39
N LEU A 25 9.81 15.60 -9.62
CA LEU A 25 10.83 14.67 -10.12
C LEU A 25 10.59 13.20 -9.73
N GLN A 26 9.56 12.89 -8.94
CA GLN A 26 9.39 11.56 -8.36
C GLN A 26 8.18 10.82 -8.93
N THR A 27 8.39 9.58 -9.37
CA THR A 27 7.29 8.66 -9.71
C THR A 27 6.67 8.12 -8.43
N ILE A 28 5.42 7.67 -8.50
CA ILE A 28 4.76 7.00 -7.37
C ILE A 28 5.58 5.80 -6.89
N ASP A 29 6.13 5.02 -7.82
CA ASP A 29 6.95 3.86 -7.51
C ASP A 29 8.24 4.26 -6.78
N SER A 30 8.87 5.38 -7.14
CA SER A 30 10.08 5.85 -6.45
C SER A 30 9.78 6.34 -5.03
N LEU A 31 8.64 7.01 -4.82
CA LEU A 31 8.15 7.38 -3.50
C LEU A 31 7.85 6.16 -2.63
N TYR A 32 7.22 5.14 -3.20
CA TYR A 32 6.91 3.90 -2.50
C TYR A 32 8.17 3.13 -2.10
N MET A 33 9.11 2.94 -3.03
CA MET A 33 10.38 2.27 -2.74
C MET A 33 11.21 3.01 -1.69
N ARG A 34 11.18 4.35 -1.72
CA ARG A 34 11.79 5.18 -0.68
C ARG A 34 11.14 4.96 0.68
N LEU A 35 9.80 4.89 0.75
CA LEU A 35 9.09 4.60 2.00
C LEU A 35 9.47 3.22 2.56
N ILE A 36 9.51 2.18 1.73
CA ILE A 36 9.96 0.84 2.16
C ILE A 36 11.38 0.90 2.74
N SER A 37 12.31 1.58 2.06
CA SER A 37 13.69 1.70 2.52
C SER A 37 13.76 2.39 3.88
N LEU A 38 13.03 3.51 4.05
CA LEU A 38 13.01 4.26 5.30
C LEU A 38 12.42 3.46 6.46
N ILE A 39 11.35 2.69 6.20
CA ILE A 39 10.74 1.86 7.25
C ILE A 39 11.67 0.70 7.63
N LYS A 40 12.38 0.09 6.67
CA LYS A 40 13.41 -0.91 6.99
C LYS A 40 14.53 -0.32 7.84
N ASP A 41 14.98 0.89 7.53
CA ASP A 41 15.98 1.60 8.34
C ASP A 41 15.47 1.87 9.76
N LEU A 42 14.20 2.23 9.92
CA LEU A 42 13.56 2.45 11.22
C LEU A 42 13.30 1.16 11.99
N GLN A 43 13.06 0.04 11.33
CA GLN A 43 12.97 -1.26 12.00
C GLN A 43 14.33 -1.65 12.60
N ASN A 44 15.43 -1.36 11.91
CA ASN A 44 16.78 -1.61 12.38
C ASN A 44 17.28 -0.56 13.39
N ASN A 45 16.84 0.69 13.25
CA ASN A 45 17.21 1.80 14.12
C ASN A 45 16.00 2.71 14.41
N PRO A 46 15.13 2.32 15.36
CA PRO A 46 13.86 3.00 15.62
C PRO A 46 13.96 4.45 16.07
N ASN A 47 15.14 4.85 16.58
CA ASN A 47 15.36 6.19 17.13
C ASN A 47 16.16 7.09 16.19
N ASN A 48 16.41 6.69 14.94
CA ASN A 48 17.12 7.53 13.97
C ASN A 48 16.27 8.76 13.60
N PRO A 49 16.65 9.97 14.06
CA PRO A 49 15.81 11.16 13.88
C PRO A 49 15.68 11.57 12.41
N GLU A 50 16.70 11.32 11.58
CA GLU A 50 16.65 11.65 10.16
C GLU A 50 15.73 10.67 9.43
N ALA A 51 15.81 9.37 9.72
CA ALA A 51 14.91 8.40 9.11
C ALA A 51 13.44 8.66 9.49
N ILE A 52 13.15 9.01 10.75
CA ILE A 52 11.79 9.40 11.21
C ILE A 52 11.29 10.62 10.44
N LYS A 53 12.15 11.64 10.28
CA LYS A 53 11.81 12.85 9.54
C LYS A 53 11.50 12.54 8.07
N GLN A 54 12.32 11.73 7.42
CA GLN A 54 12.16 11.35 6.02
C GLN A 54 10.92 10.48 5.81
N GLU A 55 10.60 9.57 6.73
CA GLU A 55 9.36 8.78 6.70
C GLU A 55 8.13 9.68 6.71
N LYS A 56 8.09 10.67 7.62
CA LYS A 56 6.98 11.64 7.69
C LYS A 56 6.83 12.44 6.39
N ILE A 57 7.94 12.90 5.81
CA ILE A 57 7.93 13.59 4.52
C ILE A 57 7.34 12.68 3.43
N ALA A 58 7.79 11.43 3.33
CA ALA A 58 7.30 10.48 2.34
C ALA A 58 5.79 10.20 2.51
N LEU A 59 5.31 10.01 3.74
CA LEU A 59 3.88 9.85 4.02
C LEU A 59 3.06 11.10 3.65
N HIS A 60 3.58 12.31 3.92
CA HIS A 60 2.94 13.56 3.50
C HIS A 60 2.89 13.69 1.98
N GLN A 61 3.94 13.30 1.26
CA GLN A 61 3.95 13.27 -0.21
C GLN A 61 2.88 12.32 -0.75
N LEU A 62 2.80 11.10 -0.21
CA LEU A 62 1.76 10.14 -0.59
C LEU A 62 0.35 10.67 -0.28
N PHE A 63 0.16 11.30 0.87
CA PHE A 63 -1.12 11.91 1.24
C PHE A 63 -1.51 13.04 0.29
N PHE A 64 -0.57 13.89 -0.13
CA PHE A 64 -0.84 14.95 -1.09
C PHE A 64 -1.21 14.42 -2.48
N ILE A 65 -0.55 13.33 -2.92
CA ILE A 65 -0.80 12.71 -4.23
C ILE A 65 -2.14 11.97 -4.26
N PHE A 66 -2.41 11.13 -3.26
CA PHE A 66 -3.57 10.23 -3.26
C PHE A 66 -4.77 10.75 -2.47
N GLY A 67 -4.58 11.80 -1.67
CA GLY A 67 -5.62 12.49 -0.93
C GLY A 67 -6.53 11.54 -0.14
N PRO A 68 -7.86 11.52 -0.41
CA PRO A 68 -8.80 10.66 0.30
C PRO A 68 -8.47 9.16 0.24
N GLN A 69 -7.84 8.68 -0.83
CA GLN A 69 -7.48 7.27 -0.98
C GLN A 69 -6.41 6.86 0.04
N MET A 70 -5.46 7.73 0.34
CA MET A 70 -4.46 7.50 1.39
C MET A 70 -5.11 7.38 2.77
N ARG A 71 -6.08 8.24 3.07
CA ARG A 71 -6.81 8.18 4.35
C ARG A 71 -7.54 6.84 4.50
N LYS A 72 -8.26 6.39 3.46
CA LYS A 72 -8.93 5.08 3.45
C LYS A 72 -7.94 3.93 3.61
N ALA A 73 -6.78 4.01 2.95
CA ALA A 73 -5.74 2.98 3.05
C ALA A 73 -5.19 2.85 4.47
N LEU A 74 -4.96 3.97 5.16
CA LEU A 74 -4.54 3.99 6.56
C LEU A 74 -5.59 3.39 7.50
N ILE A 75 -6.89 3.62 7.24
CA ILE A 75 -7.97 2.98 7.99
C ILE A 75 -7.96 1.47 7.80
N LEU A 76 -7.79 0.99 6.56
CA LEU A 76 -7.67 -0.45 6.26
C LEU A 76 -6.46 -1.09 6.97
N LEU A 77 -5.34 -0.37 7.05
CA LEU A 77 -4.16 -0.84 7.77
C LEU A 77 -4.44 -0.96 9.28
N ASP A 78 -5.11 0.03 9.88
CA ASP A 78 -5.48 0.03 11.30
C ASP A 78 -6.47 -1.09 11.67
N GLN A 79 -7.30 -1.54 10.72
CA GLN A 79 -8.20 -2.70 10.89
C GLN A 79 -7.43 -4.03 11.09
N LYS A 80 -6.13 -4.09 10.72
CA LYS A 80 -5.25 -5.28 10.87
C LYS A 80 -5.84 -6.55 10.25
N ASP A 81 -6.57 -6.39 9.16
CA ASP A 81 -7.26 -7.47 8.45
C ASP A 81 -6.76 -7.61 7.00
N ILE A 82 -5.43 -7.56 6.87
CA ILE A 82 -4.69 -7.75 5.63
C ILE A 82 -3.92 -9.06 5.73
N SER A 83 -4.05 -9.90 4.71
CA SER A 83 -3.34 -11.18 4.61
C SER A 83 -2.53 -11.22 3.31
N LYS A 84 -1.28 -11.67 3.38
CA LYS A 84 -0.42 -11.93 2.23
C LYS A 84 -0.34 -13.44 2.00
N TYR A 85 -0.68 -13.88 0.80
CA TYR A 85 -0.56 -15.28 0.42
C TYR A 85 0.87 -15.60 0.00
N GLN A 86 1.40 -16.70 0.51
CA GLN A 86 2.76 -17.15 0.25
C GLN A 86 2.75 -18.61 -0.23
N CYS A 87 3.31 -18.83 -1.42
CA CYS A 87 3.54 -20.16 -1.97
C CYS A 87 5.05 -20.42 -2.04
N GLU A 88 5.52 -21.45 -1.32
CA GLU A 88 6.96 -21.76 -1.19
C GLU A 88 7.60 -22.15 -2.54
N ILE A 89 6.86 -22.87 -3.39
CA ILE A 89 7.31 -23.25 -4.74
C ILE A 89 7.49 -22.00 -5.61
N MET A 90 6.52 -21.07 -5.57
CA MET A 90 6.60 -19.83 -6.35
C MET A 90 7.77 -18.94 -5.89
N GLN A 91 8.06 -18.90 -4.58
CA GLN A 91 9.21 -18.14 -4.07
C GLN A 91 10.56 -18.65 -4.58
N GLN A 92 10.67 -19.94 -4.85
CA GLN A 92 11.92 -20.56 -5.32
C GLN A 92 12.04 -20.51 -6.85
N CYS A 93 10.93 -20.57 -7.58
CA CYS A 93 10.95 -20.69 -9.02
C CYS A 93 10.83 -19.32 -9.72
N ILE A 94 9.85 -18.48 -9.36
CA ILE A 94 9.65 -17.17 -9.95
C ILE A 94 8.79 -16.29 -8.99
N PRO A 95 9.35 -15.25 -8.34
CA PRO A 95 8.56 -14.32 -7.53
C PRO A 95 7.76 -13.38 -8.44
N LEU A 96 6.76 -13.90 -9.16
CA LEU A 96 6.05 -13.13 -10.18
C LEU A 96 5.16 -12.03 -9.60
N MET A 97 4.61 -12.26 -8.40
CA MET A 97 3.50 -11.47 -7.89
C MET A 97 3.31 -11.70 -6.39
N SER A 98 3.10 -10.63 -5.63
CA SER A 98 2.57 -10.69 -4.26
C SER A 98 1.06 -10.57 -4.30
N VAL A 99 0.36 -11.48 -3.61
CA VAL A 99 -1.10 -11.50 -3.54
C VAL A 99 -1.55 -11.19 -2.13
N TYR A 100 -2.44 -10.22 -1.98
CA TYR A 100 -3.02 -9.82 -0.70
C TYR A 100 -4.53 -10.01 -0.72
N LYS A 101 -5.10 -10.40 0.42
CA LYS A 101 -6.52 -10.29 0.73
C LYS A 101 -6.71 -9.22 1.79
N ILE A 102 -7.55 -8.24 1.48
CA ILE A 102 -7.92 -7.15 2.38
C ILE A 102 -9.41 -7.28 2.69
N ASN A 103 -9.73 -7.51 3.96
CA ASN A 103 -11.11 -7.52 4.41
C ASN A 103 -11.49 -6.11 4.87
N GLU A 104 -12.33 -5.43 4.11
CA GLU A 104 -12.88 -4.13 4.48
C GLU A 104 -14.10 -4.34 5.36
N ARG A 105 -14.00 -3.92 6.61
CA ARG A 105 -15.12 -3.96 7.55
C ARG A 105 -15.97 -2.71 7.37
N SER A 106 -17.28 -2.89 7.27
CA SER A 106 -18.20 -1.76 7.35
C SER A 106 -18.67 -1.54 8.77
N GLU A 107 -18.63 -0.30 9.23
CA GLU A 107 -19.23 0.12 10.50
C GLU A 107 -20.75 0.38 10.36
N SER A 108 -21.27 0.38 9.13
CA SER A 108 -22.69 0.56 8.85
C SER A 108 -23.42 -0.79 8.85
N LEU A 109 -24.55 -0.86 9.55
CA LEU A 109 -25.44 -2.04 9.60
C LEU A 109 -25.91 -2.49 8.22
N ASP A 110 -25.93 -1.60 7.23
CA ASP A 110 -26.47 -1.85 5.89
C ASP A 110 -25.41 -2.29 4.86
N LYS A 111 -24.13 -2.29 5.24
CA LYS A 111 -23.04 -2.63 4.33
C LYS A 111 -22.39 -3.95 4.74
N GLN A 112 -22.32 -4.87 3.79
CA GLN A 112 -21.64 -6.14 3.96
C GLN A 112 -20.12 -5.94 3.98
N ASN A 113 -19.43 -6.70 4.82
CA ASN A 113 -17.99 -6.81 4.78
C ASN A 113 -17.58 -7.35 3.41
N LYS A 114 -16.65 -6.66 2.74
CA LYS A 114 -16.15 -7.06 1.42
C LYS A 114 -14.70 -7.52 1.55
N ALA A 115 -14.32 -8.52 0.77
CA ALA A 115 -12.95 -8.98 0.66
C ALA A 115 -12.41 -8.67 -0.73
N TYR A 116 -11.25 -8.03 -0.78
CA TYR A 116 -10.60 -7.63 -2.02
C TYR A 116 -9.28 -8.36 -2.19
N LEU A 117 -9.02 -8.79 -3.41
CA LEU A 117 -7.74 -9.35 -3.82
C LEU A 117 -6.92 -8.25 -4.51
N VAL A 118 -5.70 -8.06 -4.01
CA VAL A 118 -4.74 -7.08 -4.50
C VAL A 118 -3.49 -7.82 -4.96
N PHE A 119 -3.02 -7.47 -6.15
CA PHE A 119 -1.89 -8.10 -6.80
C PHE A 119 -0.85 -7.04 -7.10
N ILE A 120 0.39 -7.29 -6.68
CA ILE A 120 1.52 -6.38 -6.90
C ILE A 120 2.65 -7.22 -7.49
N SER A 121 3.00 -6.96 -8.74
CA SER A 121 4.12 -7.63 -9.42
C SER A 121 5.43 -6.87 -9.24
N GLU A 122 6.55 -7.58 -9.40
CA GLU A 122 7.90 -6.98 -9.25
C GLU A 122 8.20 -5.90 -10.29
N ASN A 123 7.60 -5.98 -11.47
CA ASN A 123 7.73 -4.97 -12.53
C ASN A 123 6.81 -3.74 -12.30
N GLY A 124 6.17 -3.63 -11.13
CA GLY A 124 5.39 -2.46 -10.74
C GLY A 124 3.93 -2.48 -11.21
N ALA A 125 3.49 -3.51 -11.94
CA ALA A 125 2.08 -3.69 -12.25
C ALA A 125 1.27 -3.98 -10.97
N LYS A 126 0.11 -3.33 -10.86
CA LYS A 126 -0.76 -3.40 -9.68
C LYS A 126 -2.18 -3.62 -10.14
N TYR A 127 -2.87 -4.59 -9.54
CA TYR A 127 -4.27 -4.89 -9.83
C TYR A 127 -5.07 -5.02 -8.53
N CYS A 128 -6.33 -4.61 -8.58
CA CYS A 128 -7.29 -4.82 -7.50
C CYS A 128 -8.67 -5.14 -8.09
N ASN A 129 -9.38 -6.10 -7.50
CA ASN A 129 -10.72 -6.46 -7.93
C ASN A 129 -11.83 -5.52 -7.39
N CYS A 130 -11.49 -4.33 -6.90
CA CYS A 130 -12.48 -3.40 -6.36
C CYS A 130 -13.12 -2.57 -7.48
N GLU A 131 -14.39 -2.19 -7.29
CA GLU A 131 -15.15 -1.41 -8.29
C GLU A 131 -14.43 -0.10 -8.65
N ASP A 132 -13.87 0.61 -7.67
CA ASP A 132 -13.10 1.84 -7.91
C ASP A 132 -11.92 1.61 -8.85
N TYR A 133 -11.19 0.49 -8.71
CA TYR A 133 -10.07 0.19 -9.61
C TYR A 133 -10.56 -0.19 -11.01
N VAL A 134 -11.54 -1.09 -11.09
CA VAL A 134 -12.06 -1.63 -12.37
C VAL A 134 -12.73 -0.53 -13.20
N ASN A 135 -13.46 0.40 -12.57
CA ASN A 135 -14.10 1.50 -13.29
C ASN A 135 -13.08 2.51 -13.82
N ASN A 136 -12.00 2.75 -13.06
CA ASN A 136 -11.00 3.74 -13.45
C ASN A 136 -10.04 3.19 -14.52
N ILE A 137 -9.71 1.89 -14.52
CA ILE A 137 -8.73 1.33 -15.49
C ILE A 137 -9.23 1.38 -16.92
N VAL A 138 -10.55 1.39 -17.11
CA VAL A 138 -11.18 1.56 -18.41
C VAL A 138 -11.15 3.02 -18.86
N SER A 139 -11.08 3.98 -17.92
CA SER A 139 -11.19 5.42 -18.22
C SER A 139 -9.84 6.17 -18.29
N ASP A 140 -8.80 5.74 -17.58
CA ASP A 140 -7.52 6.44 -17.54
C ASP A 140 -6.34 5.45 -17.54
N SER A 141 -5.51 5.48 -18.58
CA SER A 141 -4.45 4.48 -18.82
C SER A 141 -3.21 4.65 -17.93
N ASN A 142 -3.20 5.63 -17.03
CA ASN A 142 -2.03 5.98 -16.22
C ASN A 142 -2.23 5.57 -14.75
N ASN A 143 -1.57 4.49 -14.33
CA ASN A 143 -1.23 4.14 -12.94
C ASN A 143 -2.34 4.37 -11.89
N ILE A 144 -3.46 3.69 -12.05
CA ILE A 144 -4.56 3.77 -11.08
C ILE A 144 -4.22 3.01 -9.82
N ILE A 145 -4.31 3.73 -8.71
CA ILE A 145 -4.04 3.22 -7.39
C ILE A 145 -5.24 3.52 -6.51
N CYS A 146 -6.00 2.47 -6.17
CA CYS A 146 -7.08 2.54 -5.20
C CYS A 146 -6.54 2.44 -3.76
N ASN A 147 -7.39 2.72 -2.78
CA ASN A 147 -7.04 2.59 -1.36
C ASN A 147 -6.61 1.17 -0.96
N HIS A 148 -7.10 0.12 -1.60
CA HIS A 148 -6.69 -1.27 -1.31
C HIS A 148 -5.27 -1.55 -1.78
N ILE A 149 -4.87 -1.02 -2.95
CA ILE A 149 -3.49 -1.09 -3.44
C ILE A 149 -2.57 -0.33 -2.47
N LEU A 150 -2.93 0.89 -2.07
CA LEU A 150 -2.17 1.66 -1.08
C LEU A 150 -2.05 0.92 0.25
N ALA A 151 -3.13 0.29 0.72
CA ALA A 151 -3.11 -0.48 1.96
C ALA A 151 -2.18 -1.69 1.88
N ALA A 152 -2.19 -2.42 0.76
CA ALA A 152 -1.26 -3.53 0.53
C ALA A 152 0.20 -3.06 0.53
N LEU A 153 0.48 -1.97 -0.21
CA LEU A 153 1.80 -1.34 -0.26
C LEU A 153 2.29 -0.91 1.13
N LEU A 154 1.45 -0.20 1.90
CA LEU A 154 1.80 0.23 3.25
C LEU A 154 1.96 -0.98 4.20
N SER A 155 1.11 -1.99 4.09
CA SER A 155 1.23 -3.21 4.89
C SER A 155 2.56 -3.91 4.64
N GLU A 156 3.03 -3.94 3.39
CA GLU A 156 4.33 -4.50 3.04
C GLU A 156 5.46 -3.70 3.68
N ALA A 157 5.39 -2.37 3.56
CA ALA A 157 6.40 -1.48 4.09
C ALA A 157 6.51 -1.57 5.63
N TYR A 158 5.38 -1.64 6.34
CA TYR A 158 5.33 -1.75 7.80
C TYR A 158 5.40 -3.19 8.33
N ALA A 159 5.42 -4.20 7.45
CA ALA A 159 5.23 -5.61 7.81
C ALA A 159 3.95 -5.87 8.65
N GLU A 160 2.87 -5.14 8.36
CA GLU A 160 1.57 -5.23 9.05
C GLU A 160 0.57 -6.08 8.26
N TYR A 161 0.87 -7.37 8.11
CA TYR A 161 -0.01 -8.35 7.47
C TYR A 161 0.15 -9.74 8.08
N LYS A 162 -0.85 -10.60 7.86
CA LYS A 162 -0.81 -12.02 8.21
C LYS A 162 -0.30 -12.83 7.03
N ILE A 163 0.61 -13.77 7.24
CA ILE A 163 1.03 -14.70 6.19
C ILE A 163 0.07 -15.88 6.13
N ILE A 164 -0.48 -16.17 4.95
CA ILE A 164 -1.25 -17.38 4.68
C ILE A 164 -0.45 -18.24 3.70
N LYS A 165 0.06 -19.38 4.19
CA LYS A 165 0.73 -20.37 3.35
C LYS A 165 -0.30 -21.12 2.51
N VAL A 166 -0.04 -21.24 1.22
CA VAL A 166 -0.90 -21.96 0.26
C VAL A 166 -0.07 -22.84 -0.65
N ASP A 167 -0.67 -23.92 -1.14
CA ASP A 167 -0.05 -24.74 -2.18
C ASP A 167 -0.12 -24.04 -3.56
N LEU A 168 0.58 -24.60 -4.55
CA LEU A 168 0.64 -24.03 -5.89
C LEU A 168 -0.74 -23.94 -6.56
N ASN A 169 -1.59 -24.95 -6.41
CA ASN A 169 -2.91 -24.97 -7.04
C ASN A 169 -3.82 -23.91 -6.44
N GLN A 170 -3.81 -23.77 -5.11
CA GLN A 170 -4.52 -22.71 -4.40
C GLN A 170 -4.04 -21.33 -4.84
N TYR A 171 -2.73 -21.14 -4.96
CA TYR A 171 -2.15 -19.88 -5.41
C TYR A 171 -2.55 -19.52 -6.85
N LEU A 172 -2.47 -20.49 -7.77
CA LEU A 172 -2.89 -20.32 -9.16
C LEU A 172 -4.39 -20.03 -9.27
N ASN A 173 -5.22 -20.70 -8.47
CA ASN A 173 -6.66 -20.43 -8.42
C ASN A 173 -6.98 -19.01 -7.93
N LEU A 174 -6.24 -18.50 -6.94
CA LEU A 174 -6.36 -17.11 -6.50
C LEU A 174 -6.02 -16.12 -7.62
N CYS A 175 -4.99 -16.42 -8.41
CA CYS A 175 -4.59 -15.60 -9.56
C CYS A 175 -5.60 -15.67 -10.71
N ALA A 176 -6.17 -16.86 -10.96
CA ALA A 176 -7.13 -17.10 -12.04
C ALA A 176 -8.51 -16.49 -11.75
N ALA A 177 -8.89 -16.29 -10.49
CA ALA A 177 -10.18 -15.69 -10.09
C ALA A 177 -10.32 -14.20 -10.47
N CYS A 178 -9.33 -13.61 -11.15
CA CYS A 178 -9.30 -12.22 -11.59
C CYS A 178 -9.29 -12.07 -13.12
N CYS A 179 -9.37 -13.17 -13.87
CA CYS A 179 -9.45 -13.20 -15.33
C CYS A 179 -10.89 -13.37 -15.84
#